data_AF-A0A6V8LWF9-F1
#
_entry.id   AF-A0A6V8LWF9-F1
#
_cell.length_a   1.000
_cell.length_b   1.000
_cell.length_c   1.000
_cell.angle_alpha   90.00
_cell.angle_beta   90.00
_cell.angle_gamma   90.00
#
_symmetry.space_group_name_H-M   'P 1'
#
loop_
_entity.id
_entity.type
_entity.pdbx_description
1 polymer ?
#
loop_
_entity_poly.entity_id
_entity_poly.type
_entity_poly.pdbx_seq_one_letter_code
_entity_poly.pdbx_strand_id
1 'polypeptide(L)'
;MQVYLYDDQGLHLRAYTPPVSPARPQQEDGSPNYLFPANCTAVAPPETGDGQAAVFDAQANAWRVVEDHRGKIAWGTATRQPLAVQSLGPLPEGCTLAAPPTRFHVWSGQDWQPDMAAVTAYAEAVIDAQADQQLSPYMSLSAGRAMTYMAKEAQARAFLAASEPVAADYPLIAGEVGITGATPREVAETILAMSQAWHSIGAAIEAARLAAKKQVREAASPEAVQAVLDSLTWPAPGQA
;
A
#
# COMPACT_ATOMS: atom_id res chain seq x y z
N MET A 1 -14.76 8.90 56.44
CA MET A 1 -15.46 8.02 55.49
C MET A 1 -15.02 8.37 54.09
N GLN A 2 -14.76 7.38 53.23
CA GLN A 2 -14.40 7.58 51.82
C GLN A 2 -15.58 7.13 50.95
N VAL A 3 -15.83 7.85 49.87
CA VAL A 3 -16.81 7.49 48.82
C VAL A 3 -16.14 7.58 47.45
N TYR A 4 -16.80 7.04 46.45
CA TYR A 4 -16.32 7.00 45.07
C TYR A 4 -17.33 7.69 44.18
N LEU A 5 -16.86 8.65 43.39
CA LEU A 5 -17.70 9.44 42.49
C LEU A 5 -17.77 8.76 41.13
N TYR A 6 -18.94 8.87 40.50
CA TYR A 6 -19.16 8.43 39.13
C TYR A 6 -19.91 9.50 38.33
N ASP A 7 -19.80 9.48 37.00
CA ASP A 7 -20.54 10.39 36.13
C ASP A 7 -22.01 9.96 35.94
N ASP A 8 -22.74 10.65 35.07
CA ASP A 8 -24.14 10.34 34.74
C ASP A 8 -24.31 8.98 34.02
N GLN A 9 -23.24 8.44 33.44
CA GLN A 9 -23.20 7.10 32.84
C GLN A 9 -22.67 6.04 33.80
N GLY A 10 -22.35 6.40 35.05
CA GLY A 10 -21.80 5.51 36.06
C GLY A 10 -20.29 5.30 35.98
N LEU A 11 -19.57 5.96 35.05
CA LEU A 11 -18.12 5.81 34.92
C LEU A 11 -17.42 6.33 36.18
N HIS A 12 -16.56 5.51 36.78
CA HIS A 12 -15.77 5.91 37.93
C HIS A 12 -14.88 7.13 37.62
N LEU A 13 -14.96 8.16 38.45
CA LEU A 13 -14.18 9.38 38.31
C LEU A 13 -12.99 9.40 39.27
N ARG A 14 -13.26 9.30 40.57
CA ARG A 14 -12.24 9.32 41.64
C ARG A 14 -12.81 8.96 43.00
N ALA A 15 -11.92 8.59 43.90
CA ALA A 15 -12.14 8.64 45.33
C ALA A 15 -12.38 10.07 45.84
N TYR A 16 -13.25 10.22 46.84
CA TYR A 16 -13.59 11.48 47.47
C TYR A 16 -13.84 11.29 48.98
N THR A 17 -13.42 12.28 49.77
CA THR A 17 -13.68 12.34 51.21
C THR A 17 -14.68 13.46 51.49
N PRO A 18 -15.95 13.12 51.79
CA PRO A 18 -16.97 14.12 52.07
C PRO A 18 -16.64 14.96 53.31
N PRO A 19 -16.83 16.28 53.26
CA PRO A 19 -16.72 17.12 54.44
C PRO A 19 -17.89 16.86 55.40
N VAL A 20 -17.67 17.11 56.68
CA VAL A 20 -18.74 17.17 57.68
C VAL A 20 -19.56 18.43 57.46
N SER A 21 -20.88 18.35 57.63
CA SER A 21 -21.79 19.48 57.46
C SER A 21 -21.49 20.58 58.48
N PRO A 22 -21.16 21.81 58.04
CA PRO A 22 -20.89 22.90 58.97
C PRO A 22 -22.17 23.40 59.68
N ALA A 23 -23.34 23.24 59.06
CA ALA A 23 -24.62 23.66 59.62
C ALA A 23 -25.17 22.66 60.65
N ARG A 24 -24.80 21.38 60.52
CA ARG A 24 -25.16 20.31 61.46
C ARG A 24 -24.05 19.26 61.47
N PRO A 25 -23.01 19.40 62.33
CA PRO A 25 -21.85 18.51 62.28
C PRO A 25 -22.08 17.08 62.79
N GLN A 26 -23.08 16.89 63.63
CA GLN A 26 -23.42 15.61 64.24
C GLN A 26 -24.91 15.27 64.02
N GLN A 27 -25.21 13.98 63.91
CA GLN A 27 -26.57 13.46 63.96
C GLN A 27 -27.05 13.37 65.42
N GLU A 28 -28.33 13.04 65.65
CA GLU A 28 -28.90 12.94 67.00
C GLU A 28 -28.25 11.84 67.87
N ASP A 29 -27.66 10.84 67.23
CA ASP A 29 -26.90 9.76 67.87
C ASP A 29 -25.42 10.09 68.14
N GLY A 30 -24.97 11.31 67.80
CA GLY A 30 -23.59 11.78 67.97
C GLY A 30 -22.64 11.39 66.83
N SER A 31 -23.08 10.64 65.83
CA SER A 31 -22.26 10.29 64.66
C SER A 31 -22.03 11.51 63.75
N PRO A 32 -20.91 11.58 62.99
CA PRO A 32 -20.66 12.68 62.06
C PRO A 32 -21.71 12.73 60.94
N ASN A 33 -22.19 13.93 60.62
CA ASN A 33 -23.11 14.16 59.50
C ASN A 33 -22.34 14.68 58.28
N TYR A 34 -22.22 13.86 57.24
CA TYR A 34 -21.43 14.15 56.04
C TYR A 34 -22.27 14.76 54.90
N LEU A 35 -21.64 15.62 54.09
CA LEU A 35 -22.24 16.18 52.88
C LEU A 35 -21.83 15.35 51.66
N PHE A 36 -22.72 14.47 51.20
CA PHE A 36 -22.47 13.62 50.05
C PHE A 36 -22.81 14.35 48.73
N PRO A 37 -21.90 14.34 47.75
CA PRO A 37 -22.23 14.76 46.39
C PRO A 37 -23.29 13.83 45.75
N ALA A 38 -23.97 14.33 44.73
CA ALA A 38 -24.72 13.46 43.83
C ALA A 38 -23.77 12.46 43.14
N ASN A 39 -24.29 11.29 42.76
CA ASN A 39 -23.55 10.23 42.07
C ASN A 39 -22.30 9.76 42.83
N CYS A 40 -22.49 9.38 44.10
CA CYS A 40 -21.44 8.77 44.91
C CYS A 40 -21.89 7.42 45.50
N THR A 41 -20.93 6.55 45.80
CA THR A 41 -21.17 5.27 46.47
C THR A 41 -20.07 4.99 47.50
N ALA A 42 -20.41 4.31 48.59
CA ALA A 42 -19.43 3.81 49.56
C ALA A 42 -18.77 2.50 49.09
N VAL A 43 -19.33 1.83 48.07
CA VAL A 43 -18.76 0.61 47.49
C VAL A 43 -17.52 1.00 46.70
N ALA A 44 -16.38 0.40 47.03
CA ALA A 44 -15.14 0.65 46.30
C ALA A 44 -15.23 0.07 44.87
N PRO A 45 -14.75 0.80 43.84
CA PRO A 45 -14.65 0.27 42.50
C PRO A 45 -13.63 -0.88 42.47
N PRO A 46 -13.81 -1.86 41.58
CA PRO A 46 -12.82 -2.89 41.33
C PRO A 46 -11.54 -2.28 40.76
N GLU A 47 -10.42 -2.98 40.91
CA GLU A 47 -9.20 -2.63 40.18
C GLU A 47 -9.41 -2.84 38.67
N THR A 48 -9.00 -1.86 37.88
CA THR A 48 -9.09 -1.89 36.41
C THR A 48 -7.70 -1.82 35.80
N GLY A 49 -7.43 -2.68 34.81
CA GLY A 49 -6.20 -2.65 34.04
C GLY A 49 -6.29 -1.78 32.79
N ASP A 50 -5.25 -1.85 31.95
CA ASP A 50 -5.23 -1.16 30.66
C ASP A 50 -6.39 -1.61 29.78
N GLY A 51 -7.15 -0.65 29.25
CA GLY A 51 -8.30 -0.90 28.40
C GLY A 51 -9.55 -1.37 29.14
N GLN A 52 -9.65 -1.07 30.44
CA GLN A 52 -10.83 -1.35 31.26
C GLN A 52 -11.27 -0.09 32.01
N ALA A 53 -12.58 0.01 32.24
CA ALA A 53 -13.17 1.04 33.08
C ALA A 53 -14.19 0.45 34.04
N ALA A 54 -14.28 1.01 35.24
CA ALA A 54 -15.29 0.66 36.22
C ALA A 54 -16.53 1.52 35.99
N VAL A 55 -17.69 0.87 35.82
CA VAL A 55 -19.00 1.51 35.65
C VAL A 55 -19.92 1.07 36.78
N PHE A 56 -20.45 2.03 37.53
CA PHE A 56 -21.39 1.79 38.62
C PHE A 56 -22.81 1.62 38.09
N ASP A 57 -23.43 0.50 38.43
CA ASP A 57 -24.86 0.29 38.24
C ASP A 57 -25.60 0.72 39.52
N ALA A 58 -26.27 1.87 39.45
CA ALA A 58 -27.00 2.42 40.59
C ALA A 58 -28.24 1.58 40.98
N GLN A 59 -28.83 0.82 40.04
CA GLN A 59 -29.98 -0.04 40.33
C GLN A 59 -29.55 -1.32 41.04
N ALA A 60 -28.45 -1.92 40.58
CA ALA A 60 -27.85 -3.09 41.23
C ALA A 60 -26.98 -2.74 42.44
N ASN A 61 -26.70 -1.45 42.65
CA ASN A 61 -25.78 -0.93 43.67
C ASN A 61 -24.40 -1.62 43.63
N ALA A 62 -23.88 -1.83 42.42
CA ALA A 62 -22.68 -2.63 42.19
C ALA A 62 -21.84 -2.10 41.02
N TRP A 63 -20.52 -2.30 41.08
CA TRP A 63 -19.60 -1.97 39.99
C TRP A 63 -19.50 -3.10 38.96
N ARG A 64 -19.33 -2.72 37.70
CA ARG A 64 -18.99 -3.61 36.59
C ARG A 64 -17.72 -3.14 35.92
N VAL A 65 -16.85 -4.07 35.55
CA VAL A 65 -15.70 -3.76 34.69
C VAL A 65 -16.16 -3.89 33.25
N VAL A 66 -15.95 -2.83 32.47
CA VAL A 66 -16.31 -2.74 31.05
C VAL A 66 -15.04 -2.50 30.25
N GLU A 67 -14.96 -3.06 29.05
CA GLU A 67 -13.88 -2.75 28.11
C GLU A 67 -13.87 -1.26 27.77
N ASP A 68 -12.68 -0.69 27.69
CA ASP A 68 -12.46 0.70 27.33
C ASP A 68 -11.36 0.81 26.28
N HIS A 69 -11.77 0.86 25.02
CA HIS A 69 -10.87 1.09 23.90
C HIS A 69 -10.91 2.53 23.40
N ARG A 70 -11.55 3.45 24.13
CA ARG A 70 -11.71 4.85 23.70
C ARG A 70 -10.36 5.51 23.46
N GLY A 71 -10.30 6.36 22.43
CA GLY A 71 -9.06 7.02 22.00
C GLY A 71 -8.10 6.12 21.20
N LYS A 72 -8.35 4.81 21.12
CA LYS A 72 -7.62 3.92 20.21
C LYS A 72 -8.26 3.95 18.81
N ILE A 73 -7.48 3.52 17.83
CA ILE A 73 -7.92 3.30 16.45
C ILE A 73 -8.18 1.81 16.25
N ALA A 74 -9.43 1.46 15.97
CA ALA A 74 -9.81 0.15 15.48
C ALA A 74 -9.78 0.14 13.95
N TRP A 75 -9.71 -1.03 13.34
CA TRP A 75 -9.65 -1.22 11.89
C TRP A 75 -10.78 -2.14 11.46
N GLY A 76 -11.58 -1.69 10.50
CA GLY A 76 -12.61 -2.51 9.90
C GLY A 76 -11.99 -3.70 9.17
N THR A 77 -12.31 -4.92 9.59
CA THR A 77 -11.75 -6.16 9.03
C THR A 77 -12.12 -6.36 7.55
N ALA A 78 -13.30 -5.91 7.13
CA ALA A 78 -13.76 -5.95 5.75
C ALA A 78 -13.25 -4.75 4.90
N THR A 79 -13.23 -3.54 5.48
CA THR A 79 -12.94 -2.30 4.73
C THR A 79 -11.48 -1.88 4.77
N ARG A 80 -10.72 -2.35 5.77
CA ARG A 80 -9.35 -1.92 6.11
C ARG A 80 -9.27 -0.43 6.50
N GLN A 81 -10.40 0.19 6.83
CA GLN A 81 -10.44 1.59 7.20
C GLN A 81 -10.29 1.77 8.71
N PRO A 82 -9.57 2.82 9.15
CA PRO A 82 -9.46 3.16 10.56
C PRO A 82 -10.78 3.74 11.09
N LEU A 83 -11.11 3.40 12.34
CA LEU A 83 -12.26 3.87 13.09
C LEU A 83 -11.79 4.27 14.49
N ALA A 84 -11.90 5.55 14.81
CA ALA A 84 -11.64 6.03 16.17
C ALA A 84 -12.72 5.52 17.13
N VAL A 85 -12.31 4.80 18.17
CA VAL A 85 -13.23 4.33 19.20
C VAL A 85 -13.56 5.49 20.13
N GLN A 86 -14.84 5.83 20.22
CA GLN A 86 -15.34 6.95 21.04
C GLN A 86 -16.26 6.49 22.16
N SER A 87 -16.81 5.28 22.06
CA SER A 87 -17.75 4.73 23.03
C SER A 87 -17.07 3.74 23.96
N LEU A 88 -17.53 3.72 25.21
CA LEU A 88 -17.15 2.70 26.17
C LEU A 88 -17.79 1.37 25.78
N GLY A 89 -17.11 0.25 26.04
CA GLY A 89 -17.58 -1.09 25.69
C GLY A 89 -16.64 -1.84 24.75
N PRO A 90 -17.10 -2.99 24.24
CA PRO A 90 -16.32 -3.78 23.29
C PRO A 90 -16.07 -3.01 22.01
N LEU A 91 -15.07 -3.47 21.24
CA LEU A 91 -14.84 -2.93 19.90
C LEU A 91 -16.09 -3.07 19.04
N PRO A 92 -16.35 -2.12 18.12
CA PRO A 92 -17.43 -2.24 17.16
C PRO A 92 -17.33 -3.57 16.38
N GLU A 93 -18.49 -4.16 16.07
CA GLU A 93 -18.54 -5.42 15.34
C GLU A 93 -17.76 -5.34 14.02
N GLY A 94 -17.01 -6.39 13.71
CA GLY A 94 -16.17 -6.44 12.52
C GLY A 94 -14.93 -5.56 12.58
N CYS A 95 -14.51 -5.09 13.76
CA CYS A 95 -13.28 -4.32 13.94
C CYS A 95 -12.20 -5.06 14.74
N THR A 96 -10.94 -4.71 14.52
CA THR A 96 -9.77 -5.20 15.26
C THR A 96 -8.85 -4.04 15.64
N LEU A 97 -8.10 -4.13 16.75
CA LEU A 97 -7.06 -3.14 17.07
C LEU A 97 -5.76 -3.35 16.28
N ALA A 98 -5.61 -4.51 15.61
CA ALA A 98 -4.47 -4.76 14.76
C ALA A 98 -4.61 -3.96 13.45
N ALA A 99 -3.63 -3.11 13.14
CA ALA A 99 -3.59 -2.43 11.86
C ALA A 99 -3.22 -3.40 10.72
N PRO A 100 -3.81 -3.28 9.52
CA PRO A 100 -3.35 -4.02 8.36
C PRO A 100 -1.91 -3.58 8.02
N PRO A 101 -0.93 -4.49 7.92
CA PRO A 101 0.46 -4.12 7.67
C PRO A 101 0.66 -3.37 6.36
N THR A 102 -0.10 -3.74 5.31
CA THR A 102 -0.11 -3.05 4.02
C THR A 102 -1.53 -3.04 3.44
N ARG A 103 -1.75 -2.22 2.40
CA ARG A 103 -3.02 -2.20 1.64
C ARG A 103 -3.36 -3.55 0.99
N PHE A 104 -2.39 -4.45 0.87
CA PHE A 104 -2.59 -5.78 0.29
C PHE A 104 -2.87 -6.85 1.34
N HIS A 105 -3.09 -6.49 2.60
CA HIS A 105 -3.53 -7.46 3.60
C HIS A 105 -5.06 -7.50 3.70
N VAL A 106 -5.59 -8.70 3.86
CA VAL A 106 -7.01 -9.01 4.06
C VAL A 106 -7.19 -9.77 5.37
N TRP A 107 -8.32 -9.58 6.04
CA TRP A 107 -8.56 -10.24 7.33
C TRP A 107 -8.98 -11.69 7.12
N SER A 108 -8.30 -12.64 7.77
CA SER A 108 -8.58 -14.08 7.70
C SER A 108 -9.73 -14.54 8.60
N GLY A 109 -10.18 -13.66 9.50
CA GLY A 109 -11.04 -14.00 10.63
C GLY A 109 -10.32 -13.85 11.98
N GLN A 110 -9.00 -14.02 12.00
CA GLN A 110 -8.18 -13.92 13.21
C GLN A 110 -6.99 -12.96 13.08
N ASP A 111 -6.42 -12.86 11.88
CA ASP A 111 -5.24 -12.04 11.61
C ASP A 111 -5.23 -11.49 10.18
N TRP A 112 -4.32 -10.55 9.93
CA TRP A 112 -4.11 -9.97 8.61
C TRP A 112 -3.22 -10.89 7.78
N GLN A 113 -3.75 -11.39 6.67
CA GLN A 113 -3.03 -12.24 5.72
C GLN A 113 -2.79 -11.49 4.41
N PRO A 114 -1.64 -11.68 3.74
CA PRO A 114 -1.39 -11.04 2.46
C PRO A 114 -2.28 -11.62 1.36
N ASP A 115 -2.93 -10.74 0.61
CA ASP A 115 -3.59 -11.04 -0.65
C ASP A 115 -2.53 -11.15 -1.75
N MET A 116 -2.00 -12.36 -1.92
CA MET A 116 -0.96 -12.64 -2.91
C MET A 116 -1.41 -12.30 -4.34
N ALA A 117 -2.69 -12.42 -4.67
CA ALA A 117 -3.19 -12.06 -6.00
C ALA A 117 -3.06 -10.55 -6.24
N ALA A 118 -3.42 -9.72 -5.25
CA ALA A 118 -3.26 -8.27 -5.33
C ALA A 118 -1.78 -7.84 -5.34
N VAL A 119 -0.93 -8.51 -4.57
CA VAL A 119 0.53 -8.26 -4.56
C VAL A 119 1.14 -8.58 -5.93
N THR A 120 0.86 -9.77 -6.48
CA THR A 120 1.33 -10.19 -7.81
C THR A 120 0.85 -9.22 -8.90
N ALA A 121 -0.44 -8.88 -8.92
CA ALA A 121 -0.99 -7.96 -9.93
C ALA A 121 -0.33 -6.57 -9.88
N TYR A 122 -0.09 -6.04 -8.67
CA TYR A 122 0.62 -4.77 -8.51
C TYR A 122 2.06 -4.85 -9.01
N ALA A 123 2.81 -5.89 -8.62
CA ALA A 123 4.20 -6.06 -9.04
C ALA A 123 4.33 -6.23 -10.56
N GLU A 124 3.42 -6.99 -11.19
CA GLU A 124 3.36 -7.10 -12.64
C GLU A 124 3.14 -5.75 -13.34
N ALA A 125 2.24 -4.91 -12.81
CA ALA A 125 2.00 -3.57 -13.34
C ALA A 125 3.23 -2.66 -13.18
N VAL A 126 3.98 -2.78 -12.08
CA VAL A 126 5.25 -2.07 -11.88
C VAL A 126 6.29 -2.52 -12.92
N ILE A 127 6.43 -3.83 -13.14
CA ILE A 127 7.37 -4.38 -14.13
C ILE A 127 7.02 -3.89 -15.54
N ASP A 128 5.74 -3.91 -15.91
CA ASP A 128 5.28 -3.42 -17.23
C ASP A 128 5.56 -1.92 -17.39
N ALA A 129 5.25 -1.10 -16.39
CA ALA A 129 5.53 0.34 -16.42
C ALA A 129 7.04 0.66 -16.54
N GLN A 130 7.88 -0.11 -15.85
CA GLN A 130 9.33 0.03 -15.97
C GLN A 130 9.83 -0.39 -17.35
N ALA A 131 9.32 -1.49 -17.92
CA ALA A 131 9.68 -1.92 -19.28
C ALA A 131 9.32 -0.86 -20.32
N ASP A 132 8.12 -0.28 -20.23
CA ASP A 132 7.67 0.80 -21.11
C ASP A 132 8.57 2.04 -20.98
N GLN A 133 9.00 2.37 -19.76
CA GLN A 133 9.96 3.45 -19.54
C GLN A 133 11.30 3.17 -20.24
N GLN A 134 11.80 1.92 -20.21
CA GLN A 134 13.03 1.54 -20.91
C GLN A 134 12.87 1.59 -22.44
N LEU A 135 11.69 1.27 -22.96
CA LEU A 135 11.41 1.30 -24.40
C LEU A 135 11.17 2.71 -24.94
N SER A 136 10.70 3.63 -24.08
CA SER A 136 10.30 4.98 -24.47
C SER A 136 11.35 5.78 -25.29
N PRO A 137 12.67 5.70 -25.03
CA PRO A 137 13.67 6.43 -25.82
C PRO A 137 13.81 5.92 -27.25
N TYR A 138 13.37 4.68 -27.52
CA TYR A 138 13.50 4.02 -28.82
C TYR A 138 12.22 4.08 -29.66
N MET A 139 11.10 4.48 -29.05
CA MET A 139 9.83 4.57 -29.76
C MET A 139 9.79 5.82 -30.65
N SER A 140 9.38 5.63 -31.90
CA SER A 140 9.14 6.74 -32.82
C SER A 140 7.92 7.55 -32.39
N LEU A 141 8.09 8.86 -32.25
CA LEU A 141 7.09 9.81 -31.73
C LEU A 141 5.76 9.86 -32.53
N SER A 142 5.67 9.27 -33.73
CA SER A 142 4.42 9.18 -34.51
C SER A 142 4.37 7.94 -35.40
N ALA A 143 3.14 7.44 -35.64
CA ALA A 143 2.89 6.28 -36.49
C ALA A 143 3.41 6.46 -37.93
N GLY A 144 3.29 7.67 -38.49
CA GLY A 144 3.81 7.99 -39.82
C GLY A 144 5.33 7.81 -39.93
N ARG A 145 6.07 8.27 -38.90
CA ARG A 145 7.53 8.10 -38.85
C ARG A 145 7.94 6.64 -38.63
N ALA A 146 7.19 5.91 -37.80
CA ALA A 146 7.43 4.49 -37.57
C ALA A 146 7.33 3.69 -38.89
N MET A 147 6.31 3.94 -39.71
CA MET A 147 6.18 3.31 -41.03
C MET A 147 7.37 3.61 -41.94
N THR A 148 7.89 4.84 -41.94
CA THR A 148 9.09 5.20 -42.71
C THR A 148 10.32 4.43 -42.25
N TYR A 149 10.54 4.26 -40.94
CA TYR A 149 11.67 3.49 -40.43
C TYR A 149 11.55 2.00 -40.77
N MET A 150 10.35 1.42 -40.68
CA MET A 150 10.11 0.04 -41.12
C MET A 150 10.39 -0.15 -42.62
N ALA A 151 9.95 0.80 -43.45
CA ALA A 151 10.22 0.77 -44.89
C ALA A 151 11.71 0.95 -45.22
N LYS A 152 12.42 1.80 -44.47
CA LYS A 152 13.88 1.97 -44.57
C LYS A 152 14.63 0.68 -44.29
N GLU A 153 14.28 0.00 -43.20
CA GLU A 153 14.89 -1.30 -42.88
C GLU A 153 14.62 -2.33 -43.98
N ALA A 154 13.38 -2.42 -44.47
CA ALA A 154 13.02 -3.35 -45.53
C ALA A 154 13.84 -3.09 -46.81
N GLN A 155 13.98 -1.83 -47.23
CA GLN A 155 14.80 -1.46 -48.37
C GLN A 155 16.28 -1.73 -48.13
N ALA A 156 16.81 -1.42 -46.94
CA ALA A 156 18.20 -1.69 -46.59
C ALA A 156 18.52 -3.19 -46.67
N ARG A 157 17.66 -4.03 -46.10
CA ARG A 157 17.78 -5.50 -46.14
C ARG A 157 17.75 -6.04 -47.56
N ALA A 158 16.81 -5.57 -48.37
CA ALA A 158 16.68 -5.98 -49.77
C ALA A 158 17.87 -5.50 -50.63
N PHE A 159 18.33 -4.26 -50.44
CA PHE A 159 19.49 -3.69 -51.12
C PHE A 159 20.76 -4.52 -50.86
N LEU A 160 21.00 -4.90 -49.59
CA LEU A 160 22.18 -5.68 -49.20
C LEU A 160 22.11 -7.16 -49.61
N ALA A 161 20.91 -7.69 -49.83
CA ALA A 161 20.72 -9.07 -50.32
C ALA A 161 20.83 -9.20 -51.85
N ALA A 162 20.64 -8.11 -52.59
CA ALA A 162 20.71 -8.12 -54.06
C ALA A 162 22.15 -8.22 -54.57
N SER A 163 22.37 -9.00 -55.63
CA SER A 163 23.70 -9.20 -56.23
C SER A 163 24.21 -7.96 -56.97
N GLU A 164 23.32 -7.25 -57.68
CA GLU A 164 23.61 -6.00 -58.40
C GLU A 164 22.49 -4.97 -58.13
N PRO A 165 22.46 -4.36 -56.94
CA PRO A 165 21.37 -3.46 -56.58
C PRO A 165 21.44 -2.15 -57.38
N VAL A 166 20.31 -1.74 -57.95
CA VAL A 166 20.14 -0.43 -58.59
C VAL A 166 19.55 0.55 -57.58
N ALA A 167 20.30 1.62 -57.24
CA ALA A 167 19.91 2.53 -56.16
C ALA A 167 18.52 3.18 -56.34
N ALA A 168 18.08 3.42 -57.59
CA ALA A 168 16.78 4.01 -57.88
C ALA A 168 15.59 3.15 -57.43
N ASP A 169 15.78 1.82 -57.29
CA ASP A 169 14.74 0.91 -56.81
C ASP A 169 14.55 0.99 -55.27
N TYR A 170 15.46 1.68 -54.58
CA TYR A 170 15.49 1.83 -53.13
C TYR A 170 15.50 3.31 -52.74
N PRO A 171 14.40 4.05 -52.98
CA PRO A 171 14.37 5.51 -52.85
C PRO A 171 14.66 6.02 -51.44
N LEU A 172 14.38 5.25 -50.38
CA LEU A 172 14.69 5.63 -49.00
C LEU A 172 16.16 5.43 -48.64
N ILE A 173 16.89 4.62 -49.41
CA ILE A 173 18.34 4.47 -49.32
C ILE A 173 19.02 5.52 -50.19
N ALA A 174 18.62 5.65 -51.46
CA ALA A 174 19.18 6.62 -52.39
C ALA A 174 19.04 8.07 -51.89
N GLY A 175 17.91 8.39 -51.25
CA GLY A 175 17.64 9.73 -50.72
C GLY A 175 18.55 10.16 -49.54
N GLU A 176 19.30 9.25 -48.92
CA GLU A 176 20.19 9.55 -47.79
C GLU A 176 21.69 9.47 -48.13
N VAL A 177 22.03 9.23 -49.40
CA VAL A 177 23.42 9.26 -49.86
C VAL A 177 23.98 10.67 -49.70
N GLY A 178 25.15 10.77 -49.08
CA GLY A 178 25.78 12.03 -48.70
C GLY A 178 25.28 12.63 -47.38
N ILE A 179 24.27 12.02 -46.74
CA ILE A 179 23.73 12.44 -45.43
C ILE A 179 24.08 11.40 -44.36
N THR A 180 23.64 10.16 -44.56
CA THR A 180 23.85 9.05 -43.60
C THR A 180 25.10 8.23 -43.93
N GLY A 181 25.46 8.13 -45.22
CA GLY A 181 26.64 7.43 -45.72
C GLY A 181 27.05 7.93 -47.10
N ALA A 182 28.30 7.71 -47.51
CA ALA A 182 28.82 8.22 -48.78
C ALA A 182 28.35 7.42 -49.99
N THR A 183 27.93 6.16 -49.80
CA THR A 183 27.40 5.29 -50.85
C THR A 183 26.05 4.69 -50.46
N PRO A 184 25.21 4.24 -51.42
CA PRO A 184 23.95 3.56 -51.11
C PRO A 184 24.15 2.33 -50.22
N ARG A 185 25.27 1.61 -50.37
CA ARG A 185 25.62 0.47 -49.53
C ARG A 185 25.89 0.91 -48.09
N GLU A 186 26.72 1.93 -47.88
CA GLU A 186 27.01 2.46 -46.53
C GLU A 186 25.74 2.96 -45.82
N VAL A 187 24.83 3.61 -46.56
CA VAL A 187 23.53 4.03 -46.04
C VAL A 187 22.71 2.81 -45.60
N ALA A 188 22.60 1.78 -46.45
CA ALA A 188 21.85 0.56 -46.13
C ALA A 188 22.45 -0.19 -44.93
N GLU A 189 23.77 -0.32 -44.85
CA GLU A 189 24.48 -0.93 -43.71
C GLU A 189 24.22 -0.15 -42.41
N THR A 190 24.30 1.19 -42.45
CA THR A 190 24.05 2.05 -41.29
C THR A 190 22.61 1.91 -40.79
N ILE A 191 21.63 1.99 -41.69
CA ILE A 191 20.20 1.82 -41.34
C ILE A 191 19.95 0.44 -40.74
N LEU A 192 20.50 -0.62 -41.33
CA LEU A 192 20.31 -1.98 -40.85
C LEU A 192 20.96 -2.20 -39.48
N ALA A 193 22.18 -1.67 -39.26
CA ALA A 193 22.87 -1.74 -37.98
C ALA A 193 22.07 -1.04 -36.87
N MET A 194 21.53 0.16 -37.14
CA MET A 194 20.67 0.88 -36.20
C MET A 194 19.39 0.12 -35.86
N SER A 195 18.73 -0.48 -36.87
CA SER A 195 17.55 -1.31 -36.64
C SER A 195 17.87 -2.56 -35.82
N GLN A 196 18.96 -3.25 -36.11
CA GLN A 196 19.38 -4.44 -35.36
C GLN A 196 19.66 -4.12 -33.89
N ALA A 197 20.33 -2.99 -33.61
CA ALA A 197 20.57 -2.54 -32.24
C ALA A 197 19.25 -2.30 -31.48
N TRP A 198 18.26 -1.69 -32.13
CA TRP A 198 16.93 -1.47 -31.56
C TRP A 198 16.17 -2.79 -31.29
N HIS A 199 16.16 -3.70 -32.25
CA HIS A 199 15.52 -5.00 -32.06
C HIS A 199 16.19 -5.82 -30.95
N SER A 200 17.51 -5.76 -30.85
CA SER A 200 18.28 -6.47 -29.81
C SER A 200 17.93 -5.94 -28.42
N ILE A 201 17.94 -4.62 -28.21
CA ILE A 201 17.57 -4.04 -26.91
C ILE A 201 16.10 -4.30 -26.57
N GLY A 202 15.19 -4.19 -27.55
CA GLY A 202 13.76 -4.48 -27.34
C GLY A 202 13.51 -5.93 -26.92
N ALA A 203 14.17 -6.89 -27.58
CA ALA A 203 14.09 -8.29 -27.22
C ALA A 203 14.66 -8.57 -25.82
N ALA A 204 15.77 -7.92 -25.46
CA ALA A 204 16.38 -8.07 -24.13
C ALA A 204 15.48 -7.51 -23.03
N ILE A 205 14.85 -6.34 -23.24
CA ILE A 205 13.88 -5.75 -22.31
C ILE A 205 12.68 -6.69 -22.14
N GLU A 206 12.11 -7.19 -23.24
CA GLU A 206 10.96 -8.10 -23.17
C GLU A 206 11.31 -9.41 -22.44
N ALA A 207 12.50 -9.95 -22.67
CA ALA A 207 12.97 -11.14 -21.95
C ALA A 207 13.09 -10.87 -20.44
N ALA A 208 13.67 -9.75 -20.03
CA ALA A 208 13.78 -9.36 -18.62
C ALA A 208 12.39 -9.17 -17.98
N ARG A 209 11.46 -8.51 -18.69
CA ARG A 209 10.08 -8.29 -18.26
C ARG A 209 9.37 -9.62 -18.00
N LEU A 210 9.39 -10.53 -18.98
CA LEU A 210 8.73 -11.84 -18.86
C LEU A 210 9.36 -12.72 -17.77
N ALA A 211 10.69 -12.69 -17.63
CA ALA A 211 11.39 -13.43 -16.59
C ALA A 211 11.03 -12.92 -15.19
N ALA A 212 11.01 -11.60 -14.98
CA ALA A 212 10.62 -11.01 -13.70
C ALA A 212 9.16 -11.32 -13.35
N LYS A 213 8.22 -11.19 -14.30
CA LYS A 213 6.80 -11.54 -14.08
C LYS A 213 6.63 -13.02 -13.74
N LYS A 214 7.43 -13.91 -14.35
CA LYS A 214 7.45 -15.32 -13.99
C LYS A 214 7.88 -15.52 -12.53
N GLN A 215 8.99 -14.90 -12.11
CA GLN A 215 9.47 -15.00 -10.73
C GLN A 215 8.46 -14.45 -9.71
N VAL A 216 7.78 -13.33 -10.03
CA VAL A 216 6.71 -12.76 -9.18
C VAL A 216 5.55 -13.75 -9.01
N ARG A 217 5.17 -14.49 -10.05
CA ARG A 217 4.10 -15.52 -9.98
C ARG A 217 4.50 -16.76 -9.18
N GLU A 218 5.80 -17.06 -9.14
CA GLU A 218 6.36 -18.20 -8.39
C GLU A 218 6.65 -17.84 -6.92
N ALA A 219 6.64 -16.55 -6.57
CA ALA A 219 6.92 -16.07 -5.21
C ALA A 219 5.80 -16.44 -4.23
N ALA A 220 6.19 -16.99 -3.08
CA ALA A 220 5.26 -17.46 -2.05
C ALA A 220 4.90 -16.41 -0.98
N SER A 221 5.53 -15.23 -1.01
CA SER A 221 5.29 -14.17 -0.03
C SER A 221 5.50 -12.77 -0.61
N PRO A 222 4.95 -11.71 0.02
CA PRO A 222 5.19 -10.33 -0.39
C PRO A 222 6.67 -9.93 -0.39
N GLU A 223 7.45 -10.44 0.56
CA GLU A 223 8.89 -10.16 0.67
C GLU A 223 9.66 -10.77 -0.50
N ALA A 224 9.28 -11.98 -0.92
CA ALA A 224 9.86 -12.61 -2.10
C ALA A 224 9.51 -11.85 -3.39
N VAL A 225 8.27 -11.35 -3.51
CA VAL A 225 7.88 -10.47 -4.62
C VAL A 225 8.69 -9.18 -4.62
N GLN A 226 8.86 -8.55 -3.44
CA GLN A 226 9.66 -7.32 -3.32
C GLN A 226 11.12 -7.56 -3.69
N ALA A 227 11.70 -8.70 -3.30
CA ALA A 227 13.07 -9.06 -3.67
C ALA A 227 13.25 -9.21 -5.20
N VAL A 228 12.24 -9.69 -5.92
CA VAL A 228 12.27 -9.71 -7.40
C VAL A 228 12.30 -8.29 -7.96
N LEU A 229 11.47 -7.39 -7.43
CA LEU A 229 11.46 -5.98 -7.87
C LEU A 229 12.78 -5.27 -7.58
N ASP A 230 13.37 -5.50 -6.40
CA ASP A 230 14.61 -4.85 -5.98
C ASP A 230 15.84 -5.35 -6.75
N SER A 231 15.81 -6.60 -7.23
CA SER A 231 16.88 -7.21 -8.02
C SER A 231 16.68 -7.07 -9.53
N LEU A 232 15.54 -6.52 -9.98
CA LEU A 232 15.25 -6.32 -11.39
C LEU A 232 16.23 -5.32 -12.00
N THR A 233 16.98 -5.79 -12.99
CA THR A 233 17.89 -4.97 -13.77
C THR A 233 17.45 -4.96 -15.22
N TRP A 234 17.49 -3.77 -15.83
CA TRP A 234 17.14 -3.57 -17.24
C TRP A 234 18.43 -3.51 -18.08
N PRO A 235 18.42 -4.11 -19.28
CA PRO A 235 19.59 -4.10 -20.16
C PRO A 235 19.89 -2.68 -20.65
N ALA A 236 21.18 -2.35 -20.77
CA ALA A 236 21.65 -1.09 -21.33
C ALA A 236 22.01 -1.24 -22.83
N PRO A 237 21.89 -0.17 -23.64
CA PRO A 237 22.34 -0.21 -25.04
C PRO A 237 23.82 -0.61 -25.14
N GLY A 238 24.11 -1.63 -25.95
CA GLY A 238 25.47 -2.16 -26.18
C GLY A 238 25.89 -3.35 -25.30
N GLN A 239 24.99 -3.91 -24.48
CA GLN A 239 25.25 -5.09 -23.64
C GLN A 239 24.65 -6.40 -24.15
N ALA A 240 24.20 -6.45 -25.41
CA ALA A 240 23.61 -7.64 -26.04
C ALA A 240 24.46 -8.13 -27.21
#